data_AF-A0A6G2J813-F1
#
_entry.id   AF-A0A6G2J813-F1
#
_cell.length_a   1.000
_cell.length_b   1.000
_cell.length_c   1.000
_cell.angle_alpha   90.00
_cell.angle_beta   90.00
_cell.angle_gamma   90.00
#
_symmetry.space_group_name_H-M   'P 1'
#
loop_
_entity.id
_entity.type
_entity.pdbx_description
1 polymer ?
#
loop_
_entity_poly.entity_id
_entity_poly.type
_entity_poly.pdbx_seq_one_letter_code
_entity_poly.pdbx_strand_id
1 'polypeptide(L)'
;MTITLESILDDLRSDTTVYTLVMNNTSYALRNVDIVQIDTPVRQPTSRGDVYMEGRHSYRIKANIQNDIVTHLSKTMLGPSKEFGGISIVARTTSSGIFGISGSLLNVISIKDSATLSISIVGLCRRV
;
A
#
# COMPACT_ATOMS: atom_id res chain seq x y z
N MET A 1 13.55 -9.14 15.88
CA MET A 1 14.05 -7.94 15.19
C MET A 1 12.88 -7.33 14.45
N THR A 2 12.37 -6.20 14.93
CA THR A 2 11.21 -5.52 14.32
C THR A 2 11.72 -4.71 13.12
N ILE A 3 11.24 -5.03 11.92
CA ILE A 3 11.60 -4.30 10.70
C ILE A 3 10.61 -3.14 10.56
N THR A 4 11.12 -1.92 10.45
CA THR A 4 10.30 -0.73 10.20
C THR A 4 10.32 -0.39 8.71
N LEU A 5 9.28 0.28 8.23
CA LEU A 5 9.23 0.66 6.80
C LEU A 5 10.37 1.63 6.45
N GLU A 6 10.69 2.55 7.37
CA GLU A 6 11.80 3.50 7.26
C GLU A 6 13.13 2.78 6.99
N SER A 7 13.38 1.66 7.67
CA SER A 7 14.64 0.92 7.58
C SER A 7 14.87 0.25 6.23
N ILE A 8 13.82 0.05 5.43
CA ILE A 8 13.88 -0.61 4.12
C ILE A 8 13.33 0.27 2.99
N LEU A 9 13.03 1.54 3.27
CA LEU A 9 12.34 2.43 2.34
C LEU A 9 13.15 2.64 1.06
N ASP A 10 14.47 2.76 1.18
CA ASP A 10 15.37 2.94 0.05
C ASP A 10 15.39 1.71 -0.86
N ASP A 11 15.41 0.51 -0.27
CA ASP A 11 15.32 -0.73 -1.04
C ASP A 11 13.95 -0.86 -1.73
N LEU A 12 12.88 -0.52 -1.02
CA LEU A 12 11.53 -0.54 -1.59
C LEU A 12 11.38 0.47 -2.74
N ARG A 13 12.00 1.65 -2.66
CA ARG A 13 11.98 2.66 -3.72
C ARG A 13 12.93 2.38 -4.88
N SER A 14 13.80 1.38 -4.76
CA SER A 14 14.71 0.99 -5.83
C SER A 14 13.93 0.56 -7.08
N ASP A 15 14.37 1.03 -8.25
CA ASP A 15 13.84 0.59 -9.55
C ASP A 15 14.03 -0.92 -9.79
N THR A 16 14.91 -1.56 -9.03
CA THR A 16 15.14 -3.01 -9.10
C THR A 16 14.14 -3.83 -8.30
N THR A 17 13.30 -3.19 -7.48
CA THR A 17 12.32 -3.87 -6.63
C THR A 17 11.09 -4.24 -7.42
N VAL A 18 10.76 -5.53 -7.41
CA VAL A 18 9.60 -6.07 -8.13
C VAL A 18 8.42 -6.19 -7.18
N TYR A 19 7.30 -5.60 -7.59
CA TYR A 19 6.06 -5.59 -6.82
C TYR A 19 4.98 -6.46 -7.45
N THR A 20 4.31 -7.24 -6.62
CA THR A 20 3.23 -8.12 -7.04
C THR A 20 2.05 -8.00 -6.08
N LEU A 21 0.88 -7.65 -6.61
CA LEU A 21 -0.38 -7.70 -5.91
C LEU A 21 -0.91 -9.14 -5.91
N VAL A 22 -1.26 -9.66 -4.73
CA VAL A 22 -1.81 -11.02 -4.57
C VAL A 22 -3.27 -10.92 -4.15
N MET A 23 -4.17 -11.43 -4.99
CA MET A 23 -5.61 -11.47 -4.71
C MET A 23 -6.24 -12.73 -5.30
N ASN A 24 -7.13 -13.40 -4.56
CA ASN A 24 -7.86 -14.60 -5.01
C ASN A 24 -6.95 -15.66 -5.63
N ASN A 25 -5.79 -15.93 -5.00
CA ASN A 25 -4.74 -16.84 -5.47
C ASN A 25 -4.08 -16.46 -6.81
N THR A 26 -4.39 -15.29 -7.36
CA THR A 26 -3.77 -14.74 -8.58
C THR A 26 -2.77 -13.64 -8.22
N SER A 27 -1.70 -13.56 -9.00
CA SER A 27 -0.62 -12.59 -8.84
C SER A 27 -0.61 -11.61 -10.00
N TYR A 28 -0.54 -10.32 -9.70
CA TYR A 28 -0.58 -9.25 -10.68
C TYR A 28 0.62 -8.33 -10.52
N ALA A 29 1.35 -8.09 -11.60
CA ALA A 29 2.51 -7.21 -11.58
C ALA A 29 2.08 -5.75 -11.39
N LEU A 30 2.66 -5.09 -10.39
CA LEU A 30 2.54 -3.66 -10.20
C LEU A 30 3.69 -2.96 -10.92
N ARG A 31 3.38 -1.90 -11.66
CA ARG A 31 4.34 -1.08 -12.44
C ARG A 31 4.37 0.34 -11.92
N ASN A 32 5.45 1.07 -12.18
CA ASN A 32 5.60 2.48 -11.79
C ASN A 32 5.23 2.69 -10.31
N VAL A 33 5.79 1.84 -9.44
CA VAL A 33 5.47 1.85 -8.01
C VAL A 33 6.19 3.01 -7.36
N ASP A 34 5.43 3.88 -6.72
CA ASP A 34 5.93 5.01 -5.95
C ASP A 34 5.42 4.92 -4.52
N ILE A 35 6.34 5.02 -3.55
CA ILE A 35 6.02 5.00 -2.12
C ILE A 35 6.18 6.41 -1.58
N VAL A 36 5.03 7.03 -1.33
CA VAL A 36 4.95 8.42 -0.89
C VAL A 36 4.69 8.44 0.61
N GLN A 37 5.50 9.21 1.33
CA GLN A 37 5.23 9.57 2.72
C GLN A 37 4.12 10.61 2.74
N ILE A 38 3.10 10.37 3.55
CA ILE A 38 1.98 11.25 3.74
C ILE A 38 2.06 11.80 5.15
N ASP A 39 2.19 13.11 5.22
CA ASP A 39 1.94 13.85 6.44
C ASP A 39 0.44 13.80 6.69
N THR A 40 0.04 12.96 7.63
CA THR A 40 -1.27 13.07 8.24
C THR A 40 -1.31 14.41 8.97
N PRO A 41 -2.19 15.34 8.59
CA PRO A 41 -2.25 16.64 9.23
C PRO A 41 -2.55 16.44 10.70
N VAL A 42 -1.56 16.76 11.54
CA VAL A 42 -1.75 16.89 12.97
C VAL A 42 -2.72 18.05 13.14
N ARG A 43 -3.96 17.78 13.53
CA ARG A 43 -4.84 18.85 13.99
C ARG A 43 -4.13 19.46 15.20
N GLN A 44 -3.64 20.69 15.06
CA GLN A 44 -3.27 21.49 16.22
C GLN A 44 -4.46 21.56 17.18
N PRO A 45 -4.22 21.67 18.49
CA PRO A 45 -5.28 21.52 19.50
C PRO A 45 -6.37 22.57 19.31
N THR A 46 -7.63 22.17 19.43
CA THR A 46 -8.64 23.09 19.96
C THR A 46 -8.72 22.86 21.47
N SER A 47 -8.80 23.95 22.25
CA SER A 47 -8.62 24.00 23.71
C SER A 47 -9.75 23.35 24.53
N ARG A 48 -10.16 22.11 24.21
CA ARG A 48 -11.11 21.31 24.98
C ARG A 48 -10.75 19.83 24.96
N GLY A 49 -9.91 19.42 25.92
CA GLY A 49 -9.71 18.02 26.29
C GLY A 49 -8.41 17.41 25.78
N ASP A 50 -7.55 17.02 26.72
CA ASP A 50 -6.25 16.41 26.47
C ASP A 50 -6.38 15.07 25.76
N VAL A 51 -6.05 15.03 24.47
CA VAL A 51 -5.70 13.79 23.77
C VAL A 51 -4.46 14.04 22.94
N TYR A 52 -3.35 13.45 23.38
CA TYR A 52 -2.07 13.46 22.70
C TYR A 52 -2.08 12.41 21.58
N MET A 53 -1.79 12.82 20.34
CA MET A 53 -1.39 11.89 19.27
C MET A 53 -0.14 12.45 18.60
N GLU A 54 1.02 11.92 19.01
CA GLU A 54 2.29 12.23 18.36
C GLU A 54 2.32 11.72 16.92
N GLY A 55 2.93 12.55 16.06
CA GLY A 55 2.98 12.39 14.62
C GLY A 55 3.44 11.01 14.17
N ARG A 56 2.51 10.22 13.65
CA ARG A 56 2.81 9.03 12.87
C ARG A 56 2.70 9.42 11.40
N HIS A 57 3.82 9.48 10.70
CA HIS A 57 3.78 9.55 9.24
C HIS A 57 3.13 8.27 8.72
N SER A 58 2.26 8.41 7.72
CA SER A 58 1.65 7.28 7.03
C SER A 58 2.28 7.14 5.66
N TYR A 59 2.29 5.95 5.09
CA TYR A 59 2.84 5.72 3.76
C TYR A 59 1.76 5.25 2.80
N ARG A 60 1.86 5.70 1.56
CA ARG A 60 0.95 5.31 0.48
C ARG A 60 1.74 4.82 -0.72
N ILE A 61 1.31 3.70 -1.25
CA ILE A 61 1.77 3.17 -2.53
C ILE A 61 0.86 3.71 -3.63
N LYS A 62 1.47 4.29 -4.66
CA LYS A 62 0.85 4.52 -5.96
C LYS A 62 1.44 3.53 -6.94
N ALA A 63 0.61 2.82 -7.69
CA ALA A 63 1.09 1.82 -8.64
C ALA A 63 0.14 1.67 -9.83
N ASN A 64 0.69 1.34 -10.99
CA ASN A 64 -0.06 1.01 -12.19
C ASN A 64 -0.27 -0.50 -12.31
N ILE A 65 -1.44 -0.90 -12.77
CA ILE A 65 -1.83 -2.28 -13.01
C ILE A 65 -2.62 -2.38 -14.32
N GLN A 66 -2.70 -3.57 -14.93
CA GLN A 66 -3.54 -3.80 -16.11
C GLN A 66 -5.03 -3.73 -15.75
N ASN A 67 -5.87 -3.35 -16.73
CA ASN A 67 -7.28 -3.04 -16.48
C ASN A 67 -8.20 -4.25 -16.23
N ASP A 68 -7.77 -5.44 -16.61
CA ASP A 68 -8.49 -6.70 -16.42
C ASP A 68 -8.85 -6.97 -14.95
N ILE A 69 -8.00 -6.53 -14.02
CA ILE A 69 -8.20 -6.70 -12.57
C ILE A 69 -9.13 -5.66 -11.93
N VAL A 70 -9.42 -4.53 -12.58
CA VAL A 70 -10.19 -3.43 -11.97
C VAL A 70 -11.59 -3.90 -11.55
N THR A 71 -12.19 -4.77 -12.36
CA THR A 71 -13.50 -5.41 -12.08
C THR A 71 -13.48 -6.30 -10.84
N HIS A 72 -12.31 -6.85 -10.48
CA HIS A 72 -12.12 -7.63 -9.25
C HIS A 72 -11.83 -6.73 -8.04
N LEU A 73 -11.11 -5.63 -8.26
CA LEU A 73 -10.81 -4.63 -7.22
C LEU A 73 -12.07 -3.89 -6.75
N SER A 74 -13.01 -3.59 -7.63
CA SER A 74 -14.25 -2.87 -7.27
C SER A 74 -15.11 -3.60 -6.24
N LYS A 75 -15.05 -4.95 -6.20
CA LYS A 75 -15.69 -5.78 -5.14
C LYS A 75 -14.99 -5.67 -3.78
N THR A 76 -13.75 -5.20 -3.78
CA THR A 76 -12.87 -5.04 -2.61
C THR A 76 -12.82 -3.58 -2.13
N MET A 77 -13.36 -2.64 -2.91
CA MET A 77 -13.52 -1.23 -2.51
C MET A 77 -14.68 -1.07 -1.52
N LEU A 78 -14.64 0.00 -0.70
CA LEU A 78 -15.65 0.33 0.32
C LEU A 78 -17.04 0.54 -0.30
N GLY A 79 -17.77 -0.55 -0.52
CA GLY A 79 -19.22 -0.61 -0.66
C GLY A 79 -19.82 -1.42 0.50
N PRO A 80 -21.14 -1.64 0.56
CA PRO A 80 -21.81 -2.41 1.62
C PRO A 80 -21.47 -3.93 1.64
N SER A 81 -20.36 -4.32 1.00
CA SER A 81 -19.79 -5.67 1.05
C SER A 81 -19.16 -5.90 2.43
N LYS A 82 -19.56 -6.97 3.10
CA LYS A 82 -19.09 -7.35 4.45
C LYS A 82 -17.66 -7.87 4.49
N GLU A 83 -17.02 -8.12 3.34
CA GLU A 83 -15.68 -8.69 3.28
C GLU A 83 -14.70 -7.66 2.73
N PHE A 84 -14.30 -6.74 3.60
CA PHE A 84 -13.17 -5.86 3.34
C PHE A 84 -11.87 -6.67 3.46
N GLY A 85 -11.48 -7.33 2.38
CA GLY A 85 -10.20 -8.03 2.28
C GLY A 85 -9.08 -7.02 2.16
N GLY A 86 -8.22 -6.92 3.18
CA GLY A 86 -6.98 -6.14 3.06
C GLY A 86 -6.16 -6.56 1.84
N ILE A 87 -5.51 -5.61 1.19
CA ILE A 87 -4.63 -5.89 0.06
C ILE A 87 -3.31 -6.47 0.55
N SER A 88 -2.85 -7.54 -0.09
CA SER A 88 -1.51 -8.09 0.10
C SER A 88 -0.64 -7.82 -1.11
N ILE A 89 0.47 -7.11 -0.89
CA ILE A 89 1.52 -6.87 -1.88
C ILE A 89 2.78 -7.63 -1.46
N VAL A 90 3.47 -8.22 -2.43
CA VAL A 90 4.80 -8.81 -2.24
C VAL A 90 5.80 -7.90 -2.93
N ALA A 91 6.79 -7.41 -2.18
CA ALA A 91 7.93 -6.67 -2.68
C ALA A 91 9.17 -7.57 -2.65
N ARG A 92 9.80 -7.79 -3.79
CA ARG A 92 11.07 -8.52 -3.89
C ARG A 92 12.16 -7.51 -4.14
N THR A 93 12.93 -7.24 -3.10
CA THR A 93 14.11 -6.37 -3.16
C THR A 93 15.34 -7.22 -3.51
N THR A 94 16.33 -6.60 -4.15
CA THR A 94 17.59 -7.26 -4.53
C THR A 94 18.54 -7.45 -3.35
N SER A 95 18.53 -6.53 -2.39
CA SER A 95 19.43 -6.44 -1.23
C SER A 95 18.83 -7.03 0.06
N SER A 96 17.57 -6.71 0.35
CA SER A 96 16.96 -6.91 1.67
C SER A 96 16.01 -8.12 1.76
N GLY A 97 15.77 -8.79 0.63
CA GLY A 97 14.94 -9.98 0.52
C GLY A 97 13.49 -9.69 0.15
N ILE A 98 12.58 -10.55 0.60
CA ILE A 98 11.16 -10.53 0.22
C ILE A 98 10.33 -9.98 1.38
N PHE A 99 9.47 -9.01 1.07
CA PHE A 99 8.57 -8.38 2.02
C PHE A 99 7.11 -8.57 1.62
N GLY A 100 6.27 -8.87 2.59
CA GLY A 100 4.82 -8.76 2.50
C GLY A 100 4.38 -7.42 3.05
N ILE A 101 3.68 -6.65 2.23
CA ILE A 101 3.07 -5.37 2.60
C ILE A 101 1.57 -5.59 2.64
N SER A 102 0.95 -5.32 3.79
CA SER A 102 -0.50 -5.27 3.93
C SER A 102 -0.98 -3.83 3.87
N GLY A 103 -2.08 -3.61 3.16
CA GLY A 103 -2.61 -2.26 2.97
C GLY A 103 -4.10 -2.23 2.70
N SER A 104 -4.63 -1.01 2.64
CA SER A 104 -6.03 -0.75 2.30
C SER A 104 -6.10 0.02 0.99
N LEU A 105 -6.97 -0.44 0.08
CA LEU A 105 -7.22 0.24 -1.18
C LEU A 105 -7.98 1.54 -0.91
N LEU A 106 -7.39 2.67 -1.27
CA LEU A 106 -8.00 3.98 -1.11
C LEU A 106 -8.77 4.39 -2.37
N ASN A 107 -8.17 4.15 -3.54
CA ASN A 107 -8.75 4.53 -4.82
C ASN A 107 -8.17 3.68 -5.97
N VAL A 108 -8.97 3.54 -7.03
CA VAL A 108 -8.60 2.97 -8.33
C VAL A 108 -9.05 3.95 -9.41
N ILE A 109 -8.11 4.49 -10.18
CA ILE A 109 -8.40 5.35 -11.32
C ILE A 109 -8.06 4.56 -12.58
N SER A 110 -9.08 4.17 -13.34
CA SER A 110 -8.89 3.43 -14.59
C SER A 110 -8.80 4.38 -15.78
N ILE A 111 -7.76 4.22 -16.59
CA ILE A 111 -7.48 4.99 -17.81
C ILE A 111 -7.10 4.02 -18.92
N LYS A 112 -7.98 3.88 -19.93
CA LYS A 112 -7.82 3.02 -21.12
C LYS A 112 -7.57 1.54 -20.80
N ASP A 113 -6.32 1.08 -20.86
CA ASP A 113 -5.89 -0.32 -20.64
C ASP A 113 -5.13 -0.50 -19.31
N SER A 114 -5.09 0.55 -18.49
CA SER A 114 -4.34 0.58 -17.23
C SER A 114 -5.13 1.23 -16.11
N ALA A 115 -4.88 0.84 -14.88
CA ALA A 115 -5.41 1.48 -13.69
C ALA A 115 -4.31 1.91 -12.74
N THR A 116 -4.50 3.06 -12.13
CA THR A 116 -3.67 3.57 -11.03
C THR A 116 -4.32 3.23 -9.70
N LEU A 117 -3.61 2.49 -8.87
CA LEU A 117 -4.00 2.12 -7.52
C LEU A 117 -3.38 3.10 -6.52
N SER A 118 -4.17 3.52 -5.54
CA SER A 118 -3.68 4.22 -4.34
C SER A 118 -3.95 3.37 -3.12
N ILE A 119 -2.91 2.97 -2.39
CA ILE A 119 -2.99 1.98 -1.31
C ILE A 119 -2.29 2.55 -0.07
N SER A 120 -2.96 2.60 1.07
CA SER A 120 -2.30 2.94 2.35
C SER A 120 -1.60 1.72 2.91
N ILE A 121 -0.35 1.87 3.33
CA ILE A 121 0.39 0.80 4.01
C ILE A 121 -0.10 0.71 5.47
N VAL A 122 -0.52 -0.50 5.87
CA VAL A 122 -1.01 -0.80 7.22
C VAL A 122 -0.01 -1.67 7.99
N GLY A 123 0.69 -2.56 7.30
CA GLY A 123 1.65 -3.46 7.91
C GLY A 123 2.74 -3.92 6.96
N LEU A 124 3.83 -4.38 7.55
CA LEU A 124 5.02 -4.87 6.86
C LEU A 124 5.51 -6.13 7.57
N CYS A 125 5.86 -7.17 6.80
CA CYS A 125 6.43 -8.39 7.30
C CYS A 125 7.51 -8.90 6.34
N ARG A 126 8.62 -9.43 6.87
CA ARG A 126 9.63 -10.12 6.04
C ARG A 126 9.19 -11.56 5.81
N ARG A 127 9.18 -11.99 4.55
CA ARG A 127 8.95 -13.39 4.19
C ARG A 127 10.29 -14.13 4.25
N VAL A 128 10.32 -15.19 5.06
CA VAL A 128 11.47 -16.10 5.23
C VAL A 128 11.40 -17.19 4.17
#